data_AF-A0A962UHJ0-F1
#
_entry.id   AF-A0A962UHJ0-F1
#
_cell.length_a   1.000
_cell.length_b   1.000
_cell.length_c   1.000
_cell.angle_alpha   90.00
_cell.angle_beta   90.00
_cell.angle_gamma   90.00
#
_symmetry.space_group_name_H-M   'P 1'
#
loop_
_entity.id
_entity.type
_entity.pdbx_description
1 polymer ?
#
loop_
_entity_poly.entity_id
_entity_poly.type
_entity_poly.pdbx_seq_one_letter_code
_entity_poly.pdbx_strand_id
1 'polypeptide(L)'
;MSPETASRQPAAATADTPKTPPHDSARPARDPHLESAFERLIGHQATPQDRARLHQVRDSLGLYPNDALWDVLIALQYYYSLYERFPAMIRGAARELLTECKNESDRHIAHAKQQVQHRTDAAAVEVAQAAVAAHASLEKTLQQSARRIALAAGFATRWPWVLGSAAAMAMALILTGAVALGFGRQQGYAAGYTAGVAVAMQPQRTPTAPLGRGR
;
A
#
# COMPACT_ATOMS: atom_id res chain seq x y z
N MET A 1 -29.16 23.00 130.63
CA MET A 1 -29.91 24.27 130.55
C MET A 1 -28.96 25.33 130.00
N SER A 2 -29.39 26.00 128.95
CA SER A 2 -28.77 27.07 128.14
C SER A 2 -28.30 28.31 128.96
N PRO A 3 -27.84 29.43 128.37
CA PRO A 3 -27.24 29.73 127.04
C PRO A 3 -26.01 30.70 127.11
N GLU A 4 -25.53 31.14 125.93
CA GLU A 4 -25.07 32.52 125.63
C GLU A 4 -23.68 33.01 126.10
N THR A 5 -22.69 33.06 125.19
CA THR A 5 -21.95 34.31 124.88
C THR A 5 -21.09 34.21 123.60
N ALA A 6 -21.47 35.03 122.61
CA ALA A 6 -20.70 35.85 121.68
C ALA A 6 -19.23 35.55 121.27
N SER A 7 -19.04 35.60 119.94
CA SER A 7 -18.07 36.43 119.20
C SER A 7 -16.56 36.13 119.20
N ARG A 8 -16.09 35.57 118.07
CA ARG A 8 -15.17 36.14 117.04
C ARG A 8 -14.59 34.96 116.23
N GLN A 9 -14.69 34.83 114.90
CA GLN A 9 -14.13 35.66 113.80
C GLN A 9 -13.69 34.66 112.66
N PRO A 10 -13.30 35.03 111.42
CA PRO A 10 -13.77 36.04 110.45
C PRO A 10 -14.29 35.42 109.12
N ALA A 11 -14.74 36.32 108.24
CA ALA A 11 -15.09 36.12 106.83
C ALA A 11 -13.93 35.64 105.93
N ALA A 12 -14.23 34.77 104.96
CA ALA A 12 -13.96 34.97 103.52
C ALA A 12 -14.32 33.73 102.68
N ALA A 13 -14.95 34.01 101.54
CA ALA A 13 -14.89 33.26 100.27
C ALA A 13 -15.68 31.95 100.11
N THR A 14 -16.88 32.08 99.50
CA THR A 14 -17.34 31.40 98.27
C THR A 14 -18.77 31.91 97.99
N ALA A 15 -19.01 32.87 97.09
CA ALA A 15 -18.96 32.79 95.63
C ALA A 15 -19.71 31.57 95.09
N ASP A 16 -21.02 31.71 94.87
CA ASP A 16 -21.76 30.87 93.94
C ASP A 16 -22.72 31.74 93.13
N THR A 17 -22.22 32.22 92.00
CA THR A 17 -22.92 32.99 90.97
C THR A 17 -23.52 32.00 89.96
N PRO A 18 -24.70 32.24 89.37
CA PRO A 18 -25.32 31.27 88.46
C PRO A 18 -24.43 31.04 87.23
N LYS A 19 -24.12 29.76 87.00
CA LYS A 19 -23.28 29.22 85.95
C LYS A 19 -23.84 29.54 84.55
N THR A 20 -23.32 30.58 83.91
CA THR A 20 -23.47 30.78 82.45
C THR A 20 -22.68 29.69 81.73
N PRO A 21 -23.28 28.91 80.80
CA PRO A 21 -22.51 27.95 80.01
C PRO A 21 -21.55 28.69 79.06
N PRO A 22 -20.35 28.13 78.80
CA PRO A 22 -19.34 28.76 77.97
C PRO A 22 -19.81 28.82 76.50
N HIS A 23 -19.72 30.00 75.91
CA HIS A 23 -19.88 30.23 74.47
C HIS A 23 -18.87 29.37 73.69
N ASP A 24 -19.36 28.29 73.08
CA ASP A 24 -18.68 27.53 72.04
C ASP A 24 -18.43 28.45 70.83
N SER A 25 -17.22 29.02 70.77
CA SER A 25 -16.82 30.04 69.80
C SER A 25 -16.12 29.43 68.57
N ALA A 26 -16.32 28.14 68.28
CA ALA A 26 -15.53 27.42 67.28
C ALA A 26 -16.34 26.67 66.20
N ARG A 27 -17.57 27.13 65.90
CA ARG A 27 -18.20 26.85 64.62
C ARG A 27 -18.52 28.16 63.92
N PRO A 28 -18.02 28.41 62.69
CA PRO A 28 -18.55 29.51 61.90
C PRO A 28 -20.04 29.23 61.75
N ALA A 29 -20.86 30.08 62.37
CA ALA A 29 -22.31 29.94 62.38
C ALA A 29 -22.75 29.60 60.94
N ARG A 30 -23.35 28.41 60.78
CA ARG A 30 -24.05 28.11 59.52
C ARG A 30 -25.19 29.10 59.47
N ASP A 31 -25.13 30.05 58.54
CA ASP A 31 -26.25 30.95 58.29
C ASP A 31 -27.31 30.14 57.52
N PRO A 32 -28.43 29.73 58.16
CA PRO A 32 -29.42 28.88 57.51
C PRO A 32 -30.11 29.62 56.35
N HIS A 33 -30.15 30.95 56.40
CA HIS A 33 -30.65 31.79 55.31
C HIS A 33 -29.78 31.65 54.06
N LEU A 34 -28.45 31.73 54.23
CA LEU A 34 -27.48 31.55 53.15
C LEU A 34 -27.61 30.18 52.52
N GLU A 35 -27.65 29.13 53.34
CA GLU A 35 -27.76 27.74 52.85
C GLU A 35 -29.07 27.53 52.07
N SER A 36 -30.20 28.01 52.63
CA SER A 36 -31.49 27.91 51.98
C SER A 36 -31.60 28.73 50.68
N ALA A 37 -30.87 29.85 50.58
CA ALA A 37 -30.84 30.68 49.39
C ALA A 37 -29.96 30.04 48.31
N PHE A 38 -28.80 29.48 48.66
CA PHE A 38 -27.98 28.68 47.76
C PHE A 38 -28.73 27.44 47.26
N GLU A 39 -29.42 26.72 48.13
CA GLU A 39 -30.20 25.54 47.76
C GLU A 39 -31.38 25.90 46.84
N ARG A 40 -32.08 27.02 47.11
CA ARG A 40 -33.19 27.50 46.26
C ARG A 40 -32.74 28.08 44.93
N LEU A 41 -31.64 28.84 44.89
CA LEU A 41 -31.19 29.55 43.70
C LEU A 41 -30.28 28.69 42.81
N ILE A 42 -29.51 27.78 43.41
CA ILE A 42 -28.36 27.14 42.76
C ILE A 42 -28.44 25.61 42.84
N GLY A 43 -29.22 25.04 43.76
CA GLY A 43 -29.41 23.59 43.89
C GLY A 43 -28.19 22.83 44.44
N HIS A 44 -27.18 23.54 44.94
CA HIS A 44 -26.04 22.95 45.65
C HIS A 44 -25.61 23.82 46.84
N GLN A 45 -25.00 23.22 47.86
CA GLN A 45 -24.51 23.94 49.04
C GLN A 45 -23.31 24.85 48.69
N ALA A 46 -23.19 25.98 49.39
CA ALA A 46 -22.07 26.90 49.23
C ALA A 46 -20.77 26.28 49.74
N THR A 47 -19.66 26.41 49.00
CA THR A 47 -18.37 25.94 49.53
C THR A 47 -17.92 26.83 50.70
N PRO A 48 -17.09 26.34 51.63
CA PRO A 48 -16.61 27.13 52.78
C PRO A 48 -15.89 28.42 52.36
N GLN A 49 -15.23 28.40 51.20
CA GLN A 49 -14.50 29.54 50.65
C GLN A 49 -15.45 30.57 50.04
N ASP A 50 -16.51 30.14 49.36
CA ASP A 50 -17.57 31.02 48.86
C ASP A 50 -18.25 31.76 50.02
N ARG A 51 -18.58 31.02 51.09
CA ARG A 51 -19.17 31.60 52.31
C ARG A 51 -18.29 32.69 52.91
N ALA A 52 -16.99 32.42 53.08
CA ALA A 52 -16.06 33.39 53.67
C ALA A 52 -15.98 34.68 52.83
N ARG A 53 -15.91 34.56 51.49
CA ARG A 53 -15.94 35.73 50.60
C ARG A 53 -17.26 36.47 50.68
N LEU A 54 -18.39 35.75 50.69
CA LEU A 54 -19.70 36.39 50.73
C LEU A 54 -19.93 37.15 52.04
N HIS A 55 -19.53 36.58 53.18
CA HIS A 55 -19.57 37.28 54.46
C HIS A 55 -18.65 38.50 54.49
N GLN A 56 -17.44 38.41 53.92
CA GLN A 56 -16.55 39.57 53.80
C GLN A 56 -17.17 40.70 52.94
N VAL A 57 -17.86 40.35 51.86
CA VAL A 57 -18.58 41.31 51.01
C VAL A 57 -19.80 41.88 51.76
N ARG A 58 -20.54 41.05 52.51
CA ARG A 58 -21.66 41.50 53.37
C ARG A 58 -21.21 42.56 54.37
N ASP A 59 -20.12 42.27 55.06
CA ASP A 59 -19.63 43.07 56.18
C ASP A 59 -19.03 44.39 55.68
N SER A 60 -18.42 44.40 54.49
CA SER A 60 -17.90 45.62 53.86
C SER A 60 -19.00 46.52 53.28
N LEU A 61 -20.12 45.96 52.83
CA LEU A 61 -21.29 46.74 52.40
C LEU A 61 -22.27 47.07 53.54
N GLY A 62 -22.04 46.55 54.75
CA GLY A 62 -22.90 46.81 55.92
C GLY A 62 -24.32 46.23 55.77
N LEU A 63 -24.48 45.12 55.04
CA LEU A 63 -25.79 44.57 54.69
C LEU A 63 -26.37 43.69 55.80
N TYR A 64 -27.68 43.81 55.98
CA TYR A 64 -28.41 42.91 56.89
C TYR A 64 -28.64 41.54 56.24
N PRO A 65 -28.67 40.43 57.03
CA PRO A 65 -28.83 39.08 56.50
C PRO A 65 -30.12 38.79 55.72
N ASN A 66 -31.13 39.67 55.83
CA ASN A 66 -32.47 39.54 55.23
C ASN A 66 -32.74 40.60 54.14
N ASP A 67 -31.69 41.21 53.60
CA ASP A 67 -31.79 42.23 52.56
C ASP A 67 -31.96 41.59 51.17
N ALA A 68 -32.78 42.17 50.30
CA ALA A 68 -32.92 41.73 48.92
C ALA A 68 -31.58 41.83 48.14
N LEU A 69 -30.71 42.77 48.52
CA LEU A 69 -29.37 42.88 47.94
C LEU A 69 -28.48 41.68 48.32
N TRP A 70 -28.73 41.08 49.48
CA TRP A 70 -28.03 39.87 49.93
C TRP A 70 -28.36 38.67 49.04
N ASP A 71 -29.63 38.52 48.65
CA ASP A 71 -30.05 37.47 47.71
C ASP A 71 -29.43 37.65 46.31
N VAL A 72 -29.29 38.89 45.85
CA VAL A 72 -28.60 39.20 44.58
C VAL A 72 -27.11 38.87 44.64
N LEU A 73 -26.44 39.19 45.76
CA LEU A 73 -25.03 38.84 45.98
C LEU A 73 -24.81 37.32 45.98
N ILE A 74 -25.73 36.57 46.60
CA ILE A 74 -25.74 35.09 46.59
C ILE A 74 -25.88 34.58 45.14
N ALA A 75 -26.83 35.12 44.38
CA ALA A 75 -27.02 34.76 42.97
C ALA A 75 -25.81 35.12 42.10
N LEU A 76 -25.08 36.20 42.40
CA LEU A 76 -23.92 36.63 41.62
C LEU A 76 -22.66 35.79 41.89
N GLN A 77 -22.49 35.32 43.13
CA GLN A 77 -21.40 34.40 43.49
C GLN A 77 -21.46 33.10 42.69
N TYR A 78 -22.67 32.63 42.34
CA TYR A 78 -22.84 31.49 41.44
C TYR A 78 -22.14 31.71 40.10
N TYR A 79 -22.40 32.84 39.44
CA TYR A 79 -21.77 33.16 38.16
C TYR A 79 -20.24 33.24 38.29
N TYR A 80 -19.73 33.82 39.37
CA TYR A 80 -18.29 33.89 39.62
C TYR A 80 -17.67 32.48 39.73
N SER A 81 -18.27 31.59 40.53
CA SER A 81 -17.79 30.20 40.69
C SER A 81 -17.86 29.39 39.39
N LEU A 82 -18.84 29.70 38.55
CA LEU A 82 -19.08 29.05 37.27
C LEU A 82 -17.99 29.45 36.25
N TYR A 83 -17.63 30.73 36.20
CA TYR A 83 -16.55 31.23 35.34
C TYR A 83 -15.15 30.74 35.75
N GLU A 84 -14.90 30.40 37.01
CA GLU A 84 -13.62 29.79 37.41
C GLU A 84 -13.48 28.33 36.92
N ARG A 85 -14.59 27.58 36.81
CA ARG A 85 -14.57 26.16 36.39
C ARG A 85 -14.46 25.95 34.88
N PHE A 86 -15.16 26.74 34.08
CA PHE A 86 -15.22 26.53 32.63
C PHE A 86 -13.85 26.52 31.93
N PRO A 87 -12.92 27.46 32.19
CA PRO A 87 -11.62 27.48 31.52
C PRO A 87 -10.78 26.23 31.80
N ALA A 88 -10.89 25.65 33.00
CA ALA A 88 -10.18 24.43 33.36
C ALA A 88 -10.75 23.20 32.63
N MET A 89 -12.08 23.08 32.56
CA MET A 89 -12.75 22.01 31.83
C MET A 89 -12.46 22.07 30.32
N ILE A 90 -12.50 23.27 29.73
CA ILE A 90 -12.17 23.49 28.32
C ILE A 90 -10.72 23.09 28.04
N ARG A 91 -9.78 23.48 28.91
CA ARG A 91 -8.38 23.05 28.79
C ARG A 91 -8.20 21.54 28.92
N GLY A 92 -8.97 20.89 29.79
CA GLY A 92 -9.00 19.43 29.93
C GLY A 92 -9.46 18.76 28.63
N ALA A 93 -10.65 19.12 28.16
CA ALA A 93 -11.23 18.58 26.93
C ALA A 93 -10.34 18.85 25.69
N ALA A 94 -9.75 20.05 25.59
CA ALA A 94 -8.84 20.38 24.49
C ALA A 94 -7.56 19.52 24.50
N ARG A 95 -7.01 19.21 25.68
CA ARG A 95 -5.84 18.33 25.80
C ARG A 95 -6.17 16.89 25.44
N GLU A 96 -7.34 16.42 25.85
CA GLU A 96 -7.82 15.08 25.52
C GLU A 96 -8.01 14.92 24.01
N LEU A 97 -8.74 15.85 23.38
CA LEU A 97 -8.92 15.89 21.92
C LEU A 97 -7.58 15.98 21.16
N LEU A 98 -6.64 16.78 21.65
CA LEU A 98 -5.31 16.87 21.03
C LEU A 98 -4.53 15.56 21.16
N THR A 99 -4.64 14.88 22.31
CA THR A 99 -3.97 13.60 22.56
C THR A 99 -4.57 12.51 21.69
N GLU A 100 -5.90 12.48 21.56
CA GLU A 100 -6.60 11.54 20.70
C GLU A 100 -6.29 11.78 19.22
N CYS A 101 -6.29 13.03 18.77
CA CYS A 101 -5.90 13.40 17.41
C CYS A 101 -4.44 13.01 17.11
N LYS A 102 -3.52 13.22 18.06
CA LYS A 102 -2.12 12.79 17.93
C LYS A 102 -2.03 11.27 17.81
N ASN A 103 -2.71 10.53 18.68
CA ASN A 103 -2.69 9.06 18.67
C ASN A 103 -3.27 8.51 17.36
N GLU A 104 -4.36 9.09 16.88
CA GLU A 104 -4.99 8.67 15.62
C GLU A 104 -4.10 8.99 14.42
N SER A 105 -3.49 10.18 14.40
CA SER A 105 -2.50 10.53 13.39
C SER A 105 -1.30 9.57 13.38
N ASP A 106 -0.78 9.21 14.56
CA ASP A 106 0.34 8.27 14.68
C ASP A 106 -0.06 6.87 14.18
N ARG A 107 -1.29 6.42 14.45
CA ARG A 107 -1.85 5.17 13.90
C ARG A 107 -1.98 5.23 12.37
N HIS A 108 -2.47 6.34 11.82
CA HIS A 108 -2.57 6.52 10.37
C HIS A 108 -1.19 6.50 9.70
N ILE A 109 -0.19 7.15 10.30
CA ILE A 109 1.20 7.11 9.80
C ILE A 109 1.77 5.70 9.87
N ALA A 110 1.54 4.97 10.97
CA ALA A 110 1.98 3.59 11.11
C ALA A 110 1.33 2.66 10.06
N HIS A 111 0.02 2.78 9.84
CA HIS A 111 -0.71 2.05 8.81
C HIS A 111 -0.23 2.40 7.40
N ALA A 112 -0.05 3.69 7.11
CA ALA A 112 0.48 4.13 5.83
C ALA A 112 1.89 3.58 5.58
N LYS A 113 2.76 3.58 6.60
CA LYS A 113 4.10 3.00 6.52
C LYS A 113 4.05 1.50 6.23
N GLN A 114 3.20 0.74 6.92
CA GLN A 114 3.01 -0.70 6.66
C GLN A 114 2.48 -0.95 5.25
N GLN A 115 1.51 -0.17 4.78
CA GLN A 115 0.95 -0.33 3.45
C GLN A 115 1.98 -0.02 2.35
N VAL A 116 2.79 1.03 2.53
CA VAL A 116 3.90 1.33 1.62
C VAL A 116 4.91 0.19 1.63
N GLN A 117 5.30 -0.33 2.80
CA GLN A 117 6.25 -1.43 2.92
C GLN A 117 5.75 -2.70 2.21
N HIS A 118 4.51 -3.10 2.43
CA HIS A 118 3.92 -4.26 1.75
C HIS A 118 3.86 -4.07 0.23
N ARG A 119 3.56 -2.86 -0.25
CA ARG A 119 3.55 -2.55 -1.69
C ARG A 119 4.96 -2.55 -2.28
N THR A 120 5.96 -2.04 -1.58
CA THR A 120 7.35 -2.09 -2.05
C THR A 120 7.88 -3.52 -2.08
N ASP A 121 7.53 -4.34 -1.08
CA ASP A 121 7.93 -5.74 -1.04
C ASP A 121 7.25 -6.54 -2.14
N ALA A 122 5.94 -6.33 -2.37
CA ALA A 122 5.21 -6.94 -3.47
C ALA A 122 5.76 -6.52 -4.84
N ALA A 123 6.01 -5.23 -5.05
CA ALA A 123 6.59 -4.72 -6.29
C ALA A 123 8.02 -5.27 -6.52
N ALA A 124 8.83 -5.41 -5.46
CA ALA A 124 10.16 -6.01 -5.56
C ALA A 124 10.08 -7.50 -5.97
N VAL A 125 9.11 -8.24 -5.44
CA VAL A 125 8.87 -9.64 -5.84
C VAL A 125 8.42 -9.74 -7.29
N GLU A 126 7.50 -8.88 -7.75
CA GLU A 126 7.05 -8.85 -9.14
C GLU A 126 8.19 -8.52 -10.11
N VAL A 127 9.03 -7.53 -9.77
CA VAL A 127 10.22 -7.18 -10.58
C VAL A 127 11.22 -8.33 -10.63
N ALA A 128 11.47 -9.00 -9.50
CA ALA A 128 12.35 -10.17 -9.45
C ALA A 128 11.80 -11.33 -10.31
N GLN A 129 10.50 -11.58 -10.27
CA GLN A 129 9.84 -12.61 -11.10
C GLN A 129 9.91 -12.25 -12.59
N ALA A 130 9.68 -10.99 -12.95
CA ALA A 130 9.80 -10.52 -14.33
C ALA A 130 11.24 -10.65 -14.86
N ALA A 131 12.25 -10.36 -14.04
CA ALA A 131 13.65 -10.55 -14.39
C ALA A 131 13.97 -12.03 -14.65
N VAL A 132 13.52 -12.95 -13.78
CA VAL A 132 13.71 -14.39 -13.96
C VAL A 132 13.02 -14.91 -15.23
N ALA A 133 11.79 -14.46 -15.50
CA ALA A 133 11.08 -14.82 -16.72
C ALA A 133 11.79 -14.28 -17.98
N ALA A 134 12.32 -13.05 -17.91
CA ALA A 134 13.11 -12.47 -18.99
C ALA A 134 14.38 -13.29 -19.26
N HIS A 135 15.12 -13.69 -18.22
CA HIS A 135 16.31 -14.55 -18.35
C HIS A 135 15.98 -15.89 -19.00
N ALA A 136 14.91 -16.56 -18.57
CA ALA A 136 14.48 -17.83 -19.17
C ALA A 136 14.07 -17.69 -20.65
N SER A 137 13.48 -16.56 -21.03
CA SER A 137 13.17 -16.26 -22.44
C SER A 137 14.42 -16.00 -23.28
N LEU A 138 15.44 -15.39 -22.68
CA LEU A 138 16.71 -15.08 -23.32
C LEU A 138 17.54 -16.35 -23.57
N GLU A 139 17.55 -17.28 -22.62
CA GLU A 139 18.17 -18.60 -22.82
C GLU A 139 17.50 -19.39 -23.96
N LYS A 140 16.17 -19.38 -24.03
CA LYS A 140 15.43 -20.04 -25.12
C LYS A 140 15.75 -19.44 -26.48
N THR A 141 15.85 -18.11 -26.57
CA THR A 141 16.20 -17.44 -27.83
C THR A 141 17.66 -17.68 -28.22
N LEU A 142 18.58 -17.76 -27.25
CA LEU A 142 19.97 -18.17 -27.48
C LEU A 142 20.08 -19.61 -27.97
N GLN A 143 19.33 -20.55 -27.38
CA GLN A 143 19.32 -21.94 -27.83
C GLN A 143 18.73 -22.09 -29.24
N GLN A 144 17.66 -21.36 -29.55
CA GLN A 144 17.05 -21.37 -30.88
C GLN A 144 17.96 -20.75 -31.94
N SER A 145 18.65 -19.65 -31.61
CA SER A 145 19.61 -19.03 -32.53
C SER A 145 20.84 -19.92 -32.74
N ALA A 146 21.39 -20.51 -31.68
CA ALA A 146 22.49 -21.48 -31.76
C ALA A 146 22.11 -22.70 -32.63
N ARG A 147 20.90 -23.25 -32.47
CA ARG A 147 20.43 -24.39 -33.28
C ARG A 147 20.28 -24.02 -34.76
N ARG A 148 19.81 -22.80 -35.08
CA ARG A 148 19.72 -22.32 -36.46
C ARG A 148 21.10 -22.11 -37.09
N ILE A 149 22.05 -21.55 -36.33
CA ILE A 149 23.43 -21.37 -36.78
C ILE A 149 24.11 -22.73 -37.02
N ALA A 150 23.91 -23.71 -36.13
CA ALA A 150 24.46 -25.06 -36.28
C ALA A 150 23.92 -25.79 -37.52
N LEU A 151 22.61 -25.69 -37.79
CA LEU A 151 22.01 -26.26 -38.99
C LEU A 151 22.50 -25.55 -40.26
N ALA A 152 22.53 -24.21 -40.27
CA ALA A 152 23.02 -23.44 -41.40
C ALA A 152 24.49 -23.72 -41.73
N ALA A 153 25.36 -23.83 -40.70
CA ALA A 153 26.77 -24.17 -40.87
C ALA A 153 26.96 -25.60 -41.41
N GLY A 154 26.14 -26.55 -40.95
CA GLY A 154 26.15 -27.94 -41.45
C GLY A 154 25.75 -28.06 -42.92
N PHE A 155 24.78 -27.25 -43.37
CA PHE A 155 24.36 -27.21 -44.77
C PHE A 155 25.35 -26.47 -45.67
N ALA A 156 25.88 -25.32 -45.24
CA ALA A 156 26.82 -24.52 -46.04
C ALA A 156 28.14 -25.26 -46.34
N THR A 157 28.62 -26.07 -45.39
CA THR A 157 29.90 -26.79 -45.55
C THR A 157 29.80 -27.94 -46.56
N ARG A 158 28.63 -28.58 -46.69
CA ARG A 158 28.45 -29.79 -47.51
C ARG A 158 27.94 -29.51 -48.94
N TRP A 159 27.25 -28.39 -49.14
CA TRP A 159 26.68 -28.00 -50.44
C TRP A 159 27.68 -27.90 -51.61
N PRO A 160 28.90 -27.31 -51.45
CA PRO A 160 29.80 -27.14 -52.59
C PRO A 160 30.33 -28.48 -53.15
N TRP A 161 30.56 -29.47 -52.28
CA TRP A 161 31.01 -30.81 -52.72
C TRP A 161 29.90 -31.63 -53.36
N VAL A 162 28.66 -31.50 -52.86
CA VAL A 162 27.49 -32.18 -53.43
C VAL A 162 27.13 -31.63 -54.82
N LEU A 163 27.18 -30.31 -55.01
CA LEU A 163 26.95 -29.74 -56.34
C LEU A 163 28.10 -30.02 -57.29
N GLY A 164 29.34 -30.02 -56.79
CA GLY A 164 30.52 -30.37 -57.59
C GLY A 164 30.45 -31.79 -58.13
N SER A 165 30.08 -32.78 -57.31
CA SER A 165 29.96 -34.18 -57.74
C SER A 165 28.78 -34.40 -58.69
N ALA A 166 27.64 -33.75 -58.44
CA ALA A 166 26.49 -33.81 -59.33
C ALA A 166 26.80 -33.22 -60.71
N ALA A 167 27.49 -32.07 -60.76
CA ALA A 167 27.93 -31.46 -62.02
C ALA A 167 28.95 -32.33 -62.76
N ALA A 168 29.90 -32.93 -62.05
CA ALA A 168 30.86 -33.86 -62.64
C ALA A 168 30.18 -35.11 -63.23
N MET A 169 29.19 -35.67 -62.52
CA MET A 169 28.43 -36.83 -63.01
C MET A 169 27.59 -36.49 -64.24
N ALA A 170 26.95 -35.32 -64.27
CA ALA A 170 26.23 -34.83 -65.44
C ALA A 170 27.17 -34.64 -66.64
N MET A 171 28.35 -34.06 -66.43
CA MET A 171 29.35 -33.87 -67.49
C MET A 171 29.85 -35.20 -68.06
N ALA A 172 30.09 -36.19 -67.20
CA ALA A 172 30.50 -37.53 -67.64
C ALA A 172 29.41 -38.22 -68.49
N LEU A 173 28.14 -38.09 -68.11
CA LEU A 173 27.03 -38.62 -68.89
C LEU A 173 26.89 -37.93 -70.26
N ILE A 174 27.05 -36.60 -70.30
CA ILE A 174 27.01 -35.83 -71.55
C ILE A 174 28.16 -36.24 -72.48
N LEU A 175 29.38 -36.36 -71.95
CA LEU A 175 30.56 -36.77 -72.73
C LEU A 175 30.39 -38.19 -73.27
N THR A 176 29.91 -39.12 -72.44
CA THR A 176 29.65 -40.51 -72.86
C THR A 176 28.60 -40.57 -73.96
N GLY A 177 27.51 -39.80 -73.82
CA GLY A 177 26.47 -39.69 -74.83
C GLY A 177 26.97 -39.12 -76.16
N ALA A 178 27.81 -38.08 -76.10
CA ALA A 178 28.39 -37.46 -77.30
C ALA A 178 29.31 -38.41 -78.07
N VAL A 179 30.13 -39.19 -77.37
CA VAL A 179 31.01 -40.20 -77.98
C VAL A 179 30.18 -41.32 -78.62
N ALA A 180 29.15 -41.82 -77.94
CA ALA A 180 28.26 -42.86 -78.49
C ALA A 180 27.56 -42.40 -79.78
N LEU A 181 27.07 -41.15 -79.82
CA LEU A 181 26.47 -40.56 -81.03
C LEU A 181 27.49 -40.40 -82.18
N GLY A 182 28.73 -40.03 -81.86
CA GLY A 182 29.80 -39.89 -82.85
C GLY A 182 30.15 -41.23 -83.53
N PHE A 183 30.35 -42.29 -82.74
CA PHE A 183 30.61 -43.63 -83.28
C PHE A 183 29.42 -44.18 -84.08
N GLY A 184 28.19 -43.97 -83.62
CA GLY A 184 26.99 -44.36 -84.35
C GLY A 184 26.87 -43.68 -85.72
N ARG A 185 27.16 -42.37 -85.80
CA ARG A 185 27.15 -41.64 -87.09
C ARG A 185 28.21 -42.17 -88.05
N GLN A 186 29.44 -42.40 -87.57
CA GLN A 186 30.55 -42.91 -88.39
C GLN A 186 30.23 -44.28 -89.01
N GLN A 187 29.69 -45.21 -88.21
CA GLN A 187 29.27 -46.53 -88.70
C GLN A 187 28.10 -46.44 -89.68
N GLY A 188 27.12 -45.56 -89.42
CA GLY A 188 26.00 -45.31 -90.33
C GLY A 188 26.43 -44.73 -91.67
N TYR A 189 27.37 -43.79 -91.68
CA TYR A 189 27.92 -43.24 -92.93
C TYR A 189 28.68 -44.30 -93.73
N ALA A 190 29.54 -45.10 -93.09
CA ALA A 190 30.28 -46.15 -93.77
C ALA A 190 29.35 -47.21 -94.40
N ALA A 191 28.34 -47.66 -93.66
CA ALA A 191 27.33 -48.60 -94.16
C ALA A 191 26.48 -47.99 -95.30
N GLY A 192 26.14 -46.70 -95.19
CA GLY A 192 25.40 -45.98 -96.24
C GLY A 192 26.21 -45.82 -97.53
N TYR A 193 27.51 -45.52 -97.42
CA TYR A 193 28.40 -45.41 -98.57
C TYR A 193 28.59 -46.75 -99.28
N THR A 194 28.82 -47.83 -98.55
CA THR A 194 28.99 -49.17 -99.15
C THR A 194 27.69 -49.65 -99.80
N ALA A 195 26.54 -49.41 -99.18
CA ALA A 195 25.23 -49.70 -99.77
C ALA A 195 24.97 -48.87 -101.04
N GLY A 196 25.28 -47.57 -101.02
CA GLY A 196 25.10 -46.68 -102.18
C GLY A 196 25.99 -47.07 -103.37
N VAL A 197 27.26 -47.41 -103.11
CA VAL A 197 28.18 -47.90 -104.14
C VAL A 197 27.72 -49.25 -104.70
N ALA A 198 27.24 -50.16 -103.86
CA ALA A 198 26.70 -51.45 -104.31
C ALA A 198 25.49 -51.27 -105.25
N VAL A 199 24.58 -50.35 -104.92
CA VAL A 199 23.44 -50.00 -105.79
C VAL A 199 23.90 -49.34 -107.10
N ALA A 200 24.90 -48.46 -107.05
CA ALA A 200 25.42 -47.77 -108.23
C ALA A 200 26.19 -48.70 -109.20
N MET A 201 26.85 -49.74 -108.67
CA MET A 201 27.56 -50.73 -109.49
C MET A 201 26.63 -51.79 -110.10
N GLN A 202 25.35 -51.79 -109.74
CA GLN A 202 24.39 -52.71 -110.36
C GLN A 202 24.15 -52.26 -111.81
N PRO A 203 24.54 -53.05 -112.82
CA PRO A 203 24.32 -52.68 -114.21
C PRO A 203 22.82 -52.50 -114.44
N GLN A 204 22.42 -51.35 -114.96
CA GLN A 204 21.07 -51.16 -115.49
C GLN A 204 20.87 -52.22 -116.59
N ARG A 205 20.18 -53.31 -116.25
CA ARG A 205 19.60 -54.18 -117.27
C ARG A 205 18.52 -53.36 -117.97
N THR A 206 18.90 -52.73 -119.07
CA THR A 206 17.96 -52.21 -120.06
C THR A 206 17.04 -53.35 -120.49
N PRO A 207 15.72 -53.23 -120.34
CA PRO A 207 14.80 -54.22 -120.87
C PRO A 207 14.84 -54.15 -122.40
N THR A 208 15.49 -55.13 -123.05
CA THR A 208 15.35 -55.33 -124.49
C THR A 208 13.97 -55.92 -124.76
N ALA A 209 13.09 -55.10 -125.32
CA ALA A 209 11.75 -55.46 -125.75
C ALA A 209 11.76 -56.57 -126.83
N PRO A 210 10.78 -57.49 -126.84
CA PRO A 210 10.70 -58.58 -127.81
C PRO A 210 10.19 -58.07 -129.16
N LEU A 211 11.01 -58.21 -130.21
CA LEU A 211 10.60 -58.05 -131.60
C LEU A 211 10.04 -59.38 -132.12
N GLY A 212 8.73 -59.42 -132.25
CA GLY A 212 8.02 -60.47 -132.98
C GLY A 212 8.10 -60.27 -134.51
N ARG A 213 8.20 -61.39 -135.23
CA ARG A 213 7.82 -61.64 -136.63
C ARG A 213 7.95 -63.17 -136.81
N GLY A 214 6.96 -64.00 -137.10
CA GLY A 214 5.74 -63.81 -137.86
C GLY A 214 5.87 -64.62 -139.17
N ARG A 215 5.16 -65.76 -139.22
CA ARG A 215 5.03 -66.78 -140.29
C ARG A 215 6.10 -67.85 -140.41
#